data_AF-A0A971ZAN7-F1
#
_entry.id   AF-A0A971ZAN7-F1
#
_cell.length_a   1.000
_cell.length_b   1.000
_cell.length_c   1.000
_cell.angle_alpha   90.00
_cell.angle_beta   90.00
_cell.angle_gamma   90.00
#
_symmetry.space_group_name_H-M   'P 1'
#
loop_
_entity.id
_entity.type
_entity.pdbx_description
1 polymer ?
#
loop_
_entity_poly.entity_id
_entity_poly.type
_entity_poly.pdbx_seq_one_letter_code
_entity_poly.pdbx_strand_id
1 'polypeptide(L)'
;MLNQVIASDQEALAILLTSYNKPKHIGRNLDYCIETHIHGDVSLKDDVESFYMDQSFQGTYFATLAETLCETYNIELNWIPERQLDVDSIGELFRGPKIPLLAQRIDSIFGNGQGVVNAFLIGQASRDIDLYPEKWADLGNKEDLFRYIKQIWHTVGFFG
;
A
#
# COMPACT_ATOMS: atom_id res chain seq x y z
N MET A 1 13.31 -22.69 9.35
CA MET A 1 14.30 -21.80 8.68
C MET A 1 13.56 -20.58 8.15
N LEU A 2 13.19 -19.66 9.03
CA LEU A 2 12.54 -18.39 8.70
C LEU A 2 13.06 -17.37 9.72
N ASN A 3 13.29 -16.14 9.25
CA ASN A 3 13.99 -15.03 9.93
C ASN A 3 15.52 -15.06 9.82
N GLN A 4 16.03 -14.96 8.60
CA GLN A 4 17.17 -14.07 8.38
C GLN A 4 16.63 -12.82 7.68
N VAL A 5 16.49 -11.77 8.47
CA VAL A 5 16.23 -10.40 8.00
C VAL A 5 17.43 -10.02 7.15
N ILE A 6 17.33 -10.17 5.83
CA ILE A 6 18.26 -9.54 4.89
C ILE A 6 17.74 -8.12 4.69
N ALA A 7 17.84 -7.31 5.75
CA ALA A 7 17.87 -5.87 5.56
C ALA A 7 19.28 -5.56 5.07
N SER A 8 19.42 -4.88 3.94
CA SER A 8 20.75 -4.46 3.48
C SER A 8 21.40 -3.55 4.54
N ASP A 9 22.73 -3.47 4.58
CA ASP A 9 23.43 -2.57 5.53
C ASP A 9 22.92 -1.12 5.44
N GLN A 10 22.39 -0.72 4.28
CA GLN A 10 21.73 0.57 4.07
C GLN A 10 20.36 0.69 4.75
N GLU A 11 19.54 -0.37 4.74
CA GLU A 11 18.27 -0.41 5.48
C GLU A 11 18.52 -0.41 6.99
N ALA A 12 19.50 -1.17 7.46
CA ALA A 12 19.91 -1.16 8.86
C ALA A 12 20.42 0.24 9.29
N LEU A 13 21.21 0.90 8.44
CA LEU A 13 21.70 2.25 8.69
C LEU A 13 20.58 3.30 8.67
N ALA A 14 19.62 3.20 7.75
CA ALA A 14 18.46 4.10 7.69
C ALA A 14 17.57 3.98 8.94
N ILE A 15 17.38 2.75 9.45
CA ILE A 15 16.63 2.46 10.69
C ILE A 15 17.40 2.99 11.92
N LEU A 16 18.73 2.85 11.95
CA LEU A 16 19.56 3.30 13.07
C LEU A 16 19.71 4.83 13.13
N LEU A 17 19.69 5.50 11.98
CA LEU A 17 19.81 6.96 11.88
C LEU A 17 18.48 7.70 12.10
N THR A 18 17.34 7.01 12.06
CA THR A 18 16.05 7.59 12.44
C THR A 18 15.95 7.66 13.96
N SER A 19 16.29 8.82 14.53
CA SER A 19 16.17 9.08 15.97
C SER A 19 14.72 8.88 16.45
N TYR A 20 14.47 7.75 17.11
CA TYR A 20 13.18 7.34 17.66
C TYR A 20 12.89 8.08 18.97
N ASN A 21 12.08 9.14 18.91
CA ASN A 21 11.58 9.81 20.13
C ASN A 21 10.14 10.31 20.01
N LYS A 22 9.34 9.74 19.10
CA LYS A 22 7.89 9.96 19.05
C LYS A 22 7.17 8.61 19.06
N PRO A 23 6.06 8.47 19.83
CA PRO A 23 5.21 7.29 19.70
C PRO A 23 4.80 7.12 18.24
N LYS A 24 4.89 5.89 17.72
CA LYS A 24 4.44 5.58 16.36
C LYS A 24 3.00 6.07 16.21
N HIS A 25 2.73 6.87 15.19
CA HIS A 25 1.36 7.21 14.83
C HIS A 25 0.58 5.91 14.62
N ILE A 26 -0.61 5.80 15.23
CA ILE A 26 -1.53 4.67 15.02
C ILE A 26 -1.69 4.47 13.50
N GLY A 27 -1.50 3.24 13.03
CA GLY A 27 -1.56 2.90 11.60
C GLY A 27 -0.23 2.90 10.85
N ARG A 28 0.90 3.33 11.44
CA ARG A 28 2.24 3.29 10.80
C ARG A 28 3.12 2.18 11.37
N ASN A 29 2.71 0.95 11.08
CA ASN A 29 3.51 -0.28 11.05
C ASN A 29 2.54 -1.36 10.57
N LEU A 30 2.88 -2.13 9.53
CA LEU A 30 2.02 -3.23 9.02
C LEU A 30 1.77 -4.35 10.05
N ASP A 31 2.37 -4.27 11.24
CA ASP A 31 2.35 -5.31 12.25
C ASP A 31 1.75 -4.80 13.57
N TYR A 32 0.42 -4.82 13.66
CA TYR A 32 -0.35 -5.26 14.84
C TYR A 32 -1.73 -5.77 14.41
N CYS A 33 -1.82 -6.47 13.28
CA CYS A 33 -3.01 -7.25 12.97
C CYS A 33 -3.01 -8.49 13.87
N ILE A 34 -4.05 -8.66 14.69
CA ILE A 34 -4.31 -9.94 15.33
C ILE A 34 -5.19 -10.72 14.35
N GLU A 35 -4.57 -11.64 13.62
CA GLU A 35 -5.31 -12.59 12.81
C GLU A 35 -5.81 -13.74 13.69
N THR A 36 -7.11 -14.02 13.62
CA THR A 36 -7.72 -15.16 14.31
C THR A 36 -8.63 -15.90 13.35
N HIS A 37 -8.67 -17.23 13.45
CA HIS A 37 -9.56 -18.05 12.67
C HIS A 37 -10.88 -18.27 13.42
N ILE A 38 -11.99 -17.89 12.78
CA ILE A 38 -13.34 -18.13 13.28
C ILE A 38 -13.88 -19.35 12.54
N HIS A 39 -14.28 -20.40 13.26
CA HIS A 39 -14.83 -21.64 12.69
C HIS A 39 -16.36 -21.60 12.50
N GLY A 40 -16.94 -20.40 12.48
CA GLY A 40 -18.37 -20.14 12.26
C GLY A 40 -18.58 -19.03 11.24
N ASP A 41 -19.84 -18.73 10.95
CA ASP A 41 -20.20 -17.67 10.03
C ASP A 41 -19.81 -16.29 10.59
N VAL A 42 -19.41 -15.38 9.71
CA VAL A 42 -19.13 -13.97 10.02
C VAL A 42 -20.14 -13.09 9.29
N SER A 43 -20.83 -12.25 10.04
CA SER A 43 -21.83 -11.30 9.57
C SER A 43 -21.27 -9.88 9.63
N LEU A 44 -21.31 -9.15 8.51
CA LEU A 44 -20.95 -7.73 8.51
C LEU A 44 -21.82 -6.90 9.47
N LYS A 45 -23.09 -7.30 9.65
CA LYS A 45 -24.04 -6.59 10.49
C LYS A 45 -23.76 -6.78 11.98
N ASP A 46 -23.34 -7.97 12.36
CA ASP A 46 -23.31 -8.39 13.78
C ASP A 46 -21.88 -8.47 14.34
N ASP A 47 -20.88 -8.69 13.48
CA ASP A 47 -19.49 -8.96 13.90
C ASP A 47 -18.48 -7.85 13.55
N VAL A 48 -18.91 -6.81 12.83
CA VAL A 48 -18.03 -5.71 12.41
C VAL A 48 -18.47 -4.39 13.06
N GLU A 49 -17.59 -3.81 13.87
CA GLU A 49 -17.83 -2.53 14.55
C GLU A 49 -17.42 -1.34 13.68
N SER A 50 -16.24 -1.42 13.04
CA SER A 50 -15.65 -0.32 12.30
C SER A 50 -14.95 -0.80 11.02
N PHE A 51 -14.95 0.05 10.00
CA PHE A 51 -14.25 -0.18 8.73
C PHE A 51 -13.23 0.93 8.50
N TYR A 52 -11.98 0.56 8.25
CA TYR A 52 -10.89 1.53 8.08
C TYR A 52 -10.45 1.61 6.62
N MET A 53 -10.36 2.83 6.08
CA MET A 53 -9.86 3.10 4.73
C MET A 53 -8.76 4.16 4.74
N ASP A 54 -7.77 3.98 3.86
CA ASP A 54 -6.73 4.98 3.60
C ASP A 54 -7.31 6.20 2.89
N GLN A 55 -6.91 7.40 3.30
CA GLN A 55 -7.42 8.66 2.73
C GLN A 55 -7.16 8.81 1.22
N SER A 56 -6.19 8.10 0.63
CA SER A 56 -6.01 8.08 -0.82
C SER A 56 -7.23 7.58 -1.60
N PHE A 57 -8.18 6.92 -0.94
CA PHE A 57 -9.43 6.48 -1.55
C PHE A 57 -10.56 7.52 -1.46
N GLN A 58 -10.39 8.63 -0.73
CA GLN A 58 -11.42 9.67 -0.63
C GLN A 58 -11.72 10.28 -2.00
N GLY A 59 -13.01 10.56 -2.25
CA GLY A 59 -13.48 11.08 -3.54
C GLY A 59 -13.47 10.06 -4.68
N THR A 60 -13.11 8.79 -4.42
CA THR A 60 -13.20 7.72 -5.42
C THR A 60 -14.54 6.98 -5.32
N TYR A 61 -14.90 6.22 -6.36
CA TYR A 61 -16.05 5.32 -6.33
C TYR A 61 -15.99 4.30 -5.18
N PHE A 62 -14.79 3.89 -4.74
CA PHE A 62 -14.64 2.98 -3.62
C PHE A 62 -15.03 3.61 -2.28
N ALA A 63 -14.79 4.92 -2.10
CA ALA A 63 -15.28 5.63 -0.93
C ALA A 63 -16.81 5.59 -0.87
N THR A 64 -17.48 5.86 -2.00
CA THR A 64 -18.96 5.80 -2.08
C THR A 64 -19.51 4.41 -1.78
N LEU A 65 -18.84 3.35 -2.27
CA LEU A 65 -19.22 1.98 -1.93
C LEU A 65 -19.03 1.69 -0.44
N ALA A 66 -17.92 2.14 0.15
CA ALA A 66 -17.65 1.94 1.57
C ALA A 66 -18.65 2.68 2.45
N GLU A 67 -18.98 3.92 2.11
CA GLU A 67 -20.05 4.71 2.75
C GLU A 67 -21.38 3.95 2.69
N THR A 68 -21.78 3.49 1.50
CA THR A 68 -23.03 2.72 1.32
C THR A 68 -23.04 1.44 2.15
N LEU A 69 -21.93 0.68 2.16
CA LEU A 69 -21.78 -0.54 2.95
C LEU A 69 -21.88 -0.25 4.45
N CYS A 70 -21.18 0.79 4.92
CA CYS A 70 -21.15 1.17 6.32
C CYS A 70 -22.52 1.67 6.80
N GLU A 71 -23.21 2.48 6.00
CA GLU A 71 -24.60 2.90 6.28
C GLU A 71 -25.56 1.71 6.33
N THR A 72 -25.45 0.77 5.39
CA THR A 72 -26.34 -0.40 5.30
C THR A 72 -26.24 -1.29 6.54
N TYR A 73 -25.05 -1.44 7.10
CA TYR A 73 -24.78 -2.32 8.24
C TYR A 73 -24.55 -1.59 9.56
N ASN A 74 -24.70 -0.26 9.59
CA ASN A 74 -24.43 0.58 10.76
C ASN A 74 -23.00 0.39 11.32
N ILE A 75 -22.01 0.35 10.42
CA ILE A 75 -20.58 0.23 10.72
C ILE A 75 -19.96 1.63 10.72
N GLU A 76 -19.03 1.91 11.64
CA GLU A 76 -18.31 3.18 11.63
C GLU A 76 -17.21 3.21 10.56
N LEU A 77 -17.34 4.09 9.56
CA LEU A 77 -16.28 4.34 8.57
C LEU A 77 -15.22 5.28 9.12
N ASN A 78 -14.00 4.76 9.28
CA ASN A 78 -12.85 5.48 9.80
C ASN A 78 -11.79 5.70 8.71
N TRP A 79 -11.26 6.91 8.64
CA TRP A 79 -10.20 7.27 7.70
C TRP A 79 -8.83 7.27 8.39
N ILE A 80 -7.90 6.48 7.88
CA ILE A 80 -6.50 6.54 8.28
C ILE A 80 -5.73 7.49 7.36
N PRO A 81 -4.73 8.23 7.88
CA PRO A 81 -3.95 9.16 7.07
C PRO A 81 -3.44 8.53 5.78
N GLU A 82 -3.46 9.31 4.70
CA GLU A 82 -3.00 8.85 3.39
C GLU A 82 -1.56 8.34 3.48
N ARG A 83 -1.37 7.09 3.07
CA ARG A 83 -0.02 6.55 2.88
C ARG A 83 0.44 6.87 1.47
N GLN A 84 1.45 7.71 1.42
CA GLN A 84 2.04 8.14 0.15
C GLN A 84 3.55 8.29 0.28
N LEU A 85 4.25 8.11 -0.83
CA LEU A 85 5.67 8.35 -0.95
C LEU A 85 5.96 9.25 -2.13
N ASP A 86 6.97 10.10 -1.94
CA ASP A 86 7.61 10.81 -3.03
C ASP A 86 8.33 9.78 -3.93
N VAL A 87 8.01 9.77 -5.22
CA VAL A 87 8.60 8.81 -6.18
C VAL A 87 10.12 8.97 -6.29
N ASP A 88 10.64 10.18 -6.11
CA ASP A 88 12.08 10.48 -6.20
C ASP A 88 12.83 10.07 -4.92
N SER A 89 12.11 9.80 -3.83
CA SER A 89 12.69 9.25 -2.60
C SER A 89 13.00 7.74 -2.70
N ILE A 90 12.47 7.06 -3.72
CA ILE A 90 12.68 5.63 -3.95
C ILE A 90 14.02 5.44 -4.66
N GLY A 91 15.07 5.11 -3.89
CA GLY A 91 16.41 4.91 -4.43
C GLY A 91 16.53 3.69 -5.35
N GLU A 92 17.40 3.76 -6.36
CA GLU A 92 17.63 2.67 -7.34
C GLU A 92 18.16 1.37 -6.73
N LEU A 93 18.85 1.48 -5.59
CA LEU A 93 19.35 0.33 -4.83
C LEU A 93 18.26 -0.31 -3.95
N PHE A 94 17.17 0.42 -3.70
CA PHE A 94 16.09 -0.05 -2.85
C PHE A 94 15.18 -1.00 -3.62
N ARG A 95 15.34 -2.31 -3.35
CA ARG A 95 14.59 -3.40 -3.99
C ARG A 95 14.76 -3.51 -5.51
N GLY A 96 15.82 -2.87 -6.04
CA GLY A 96 16.29 -2.99 -7.41
C GLY A 96 15.79 -1.87 -8.36
N PRO A 97 16.44 -1.72 -9.52
CA PRO A 97 16.31 -0.53 -10.37
C PRO A 97 14.95 -0.41 -11.07
N LYS A 98 14.10 -1.45 -11.04
CA LYS A 98 12.78 -1.44 -11.67
C LYS A 98 11.70 -0.80 -10.79
N ILE A 99 11.91 -0.72 -9.48
CA ILE A 99 10.92 -0.20 -8.53
C ILE A 99 10.71 1.32 -8.68
N PRO A 100 11.76 2.17 -8.76
CA PRO A 100 11.59 3.59 -9.00
C PRO A 100 10.91 3.87 -10.35
N LEU A 101 11.32 3.15 -11.40
CA LEU A 101 10.73 3.29 -12.74
C LEU A 101 9.24 2.93 -12.76
N LEU A 102 8.86 1.87 -12.03
CA LEU A 102 7.46 1.50 -11.89
C LEU A 102 6.68 2.57 -11.12
N ALA A 103 7.20 3.08 -10.00
CA ALA A 103 6.54 4.13 -9.21
C ALA A 103 6.33 5.42 -10.03
N GLN A 104 7.35 5.87 -10.75
CA GLN A 104 7.25 7.03 -11.66
C GLN A 104 6.21 6.81 -12.75
N ARG A 105 6.13 5.60 -13.33
CA ARG A 105 5.10 5.28 -14.33
C ARG A 105 3.70 5.29 -13.74
N ILE A 106 3.53 4.79 -12.51
CA ILE A 106 2.24 4.83 -11.80
C ILE A 106 1.79 6.27 -11.58
N ASP A 107 2.67 7.13 -11.06
CA ASP A 107 2.38 8.57 -10.89
C ASP A 107 2.07 9.25 -12.22
N SER A 108 2.84 8.98 -13.27
CA SER A 108 2.60 9.57 -14.59
C SER A 108 1.25 9.19 -15.19
N ILE A 109 0.81 7.93 -15.05
CA ILE A 109 -0.44 7.44 -15.67
C ILE A 109 -1.66 7.76 -14.80
N PHE A 110 -1.55 7.59 -13.49
CA PHE A 110 -2.69 7.64 -12.56
C PHE A 110 -2.64 8.83 -11.60
N GLY A 111 -1.44 9.31 -11.23
CA GLY A 111 -1.22 10.42 -10.29
C GLY A 111 -1.13 11.80 -10.94
N ASN A 112 -1.21 11.90 -12.27
CA ASN A 112 -1.00 13.12 -13.05
C ASN A 112 0.41 13.73 -12.92
N GLY A 113 1.42 12.93 -12.58
CA GLY A 113 2.80 13.41 -12.48
C GLY A 113 3.03 14.33 -11.28
N GLN A 114 2.35 14.10 -10.16
CA GLN A 114 2.47 14.92 -8.95
C GLN A 114 3.71 14.58 -8.13
N GLY A 115 4.46 13.55 -8.53
CA GLY A 115 5.64 13.08 -7.82
C GLY A 115 5.31 12.18 -6.63
N VAL A 116 4.08 11.64 -6.55
CA VAL A 116 3.67 10.79 -5.43
C VAL A 116 3.06 9.47 -5.88
N VAL A 117 3.27 8.44 -5.06
CA VAL A 117 2.59 7.16 -5.20
C VAL A 117 1.90 6.78 -3.88
N ASN A 118 0.62 6.44 -3.95
CA ASN A 118 -0.20 6.08 -2.79
C ASN A 118 -0.93 4.73 -3.00
N ALA A 119 -1.64 4.27 -1.97
CA ALA A 119 -2.34 2.99 -1.99
C ALA A 119 -3.34 2.86 -3.16
N PHE A 120 -4.14 3.91 -3.40
CA PHE A 120 -5.12 3.94 -4.48
C PHE A 120 -4.47 3.81 -5.87
N LEU A 121 -3.44 4.60 -6.15
CA LEU A 121 -2.72 4.58 -7.45
C LEU A 121 -2.07 3.22 -7.70
N ILE A 122 -1.49 2.58 -6.68
CA ILE A 122 -0.92 1.23 -6.77
C ILE A 122 -2.02 0.22 -7.14
N GLY A 123 -3.19 0.31 -6.53
CA GLY A 123 -4.34 -0.53 -6.86
C GLY A 123 -4.80 -0.36 -8.31
N GLN A 124 -4.87 0.88 -8.80
CA GLN A 124 -5.19 1.16 -10.21
C GLN A 124 -4.17 0.54 -11.15
N ALA A 125 -2.88 0.70 -10.87
CA ALA A 125 -1.80 0.11 -11.66
C ALA A 125 -1.83 -1.42 -11.65
N SER A 126 -2.06 -2.05 -10.50
CA SER A 126 -2.19 -3.51 -10.40
C SER A 126 -3.29 -4.03 -11.31
N ARG A 127 -4.46 -3.37 -11.31
CA ARG A 127 -5.57 -3.72 -12.20
C ARG A 127 -5.22 -3.48 -13.67
N ASP A 128 -4.56 -2.38 -13.99
CA ASP A 128 -4.18 -2.05 -15.38
C ASP A 128 -3.16 -3.03 -15.95
N ILE A 129 -2.18 -3.48 -15.14
CA ILE A 129 -1.22 -4.53 -15.51
C ILE A 129 -1.93 -5.84 -15.88
N ASP A 130 -2.96 -6.22 -15.13
CA ASP A 130 -3.73 -7.43 -15.42
C ASP A 130 -4.60 -7.30 -16.68
N LEU A 131 -5.17 -6.11 -16.93
CA LEU A 131 -6.05 -5.86 -18.07
C LEU A 131 -5.29 -5.58 -19.37
N TYR A 132 -4.12 -4.94 -19.29
CA TYR A 132 -3.35 -4.44 -20.43
C TYR A 132 -1.84 -4.74 -20.27
N PRO A 133 -1.44 -6.02 -20.14
CA PRO A 133 -0.05 -6.40 -19.84
C PRO A 133 0.96 -5.89 -20.88
N GLU A 134 0.55 -5.67 -22.13
CA GLU A 134 1.39 -5.14 -23.20
C GLU A 134 1.94 -3.74 -22.92
N LYS A 135 1.22 -2.92 -22.14
CA LYS A 135 1.67 -1.55 -21.76
C LYS A 135 2.81 -1.56 -20.74
N TRP A 136 3.05 -2.70 -20.09
CA TRP A 136 3.97 -2.86 -18.97
C TRP A 136 5.12 -3.83 -19.27
N ALA A 137 5.12 -4.45 -20.46
CA ALA A 137 6.02 -5.53 -20.84
C ALA A 137 7.51 -5.14 -20.84
N ASP A 138 7.84 -3.86 -20.97
CA ASP A 138 9.22 -3.34 -20.90
C ASP A 138 9.79 -3.29 -19.47
N LEU A 139 8.91 -3.31 -18.46
CA LEU A 139 9.31 -3.36 -17.05
C LEU A 139 9.47 -4.79 -16.52
N GLY A 140 8.81 -5.77 -17.14
CA GLY A 140 8.95 -7.19 -16.81
C GLY A 140 7.78 -8.03 -17.31
N ASN A 141 7.83 -9.34 -17.04
CA ASN A 141 6.68 -10.21 -17.24
C ASN A 141 5.64 -10.02 -16.11
N LYS A 142 4.50 -10.69 -16.22
CA LYS A 142 3.39 -10.59 -15.25
C LYS A 142 3.82 -10.92 -13.80
N GLU A 143 4.64 -11.93 -13.60
CA GLU A 143 5.08 -12.35 -12.27
C GLU A 143 6.04 -11.31 -11.66
N ASP A 144 6.93 -10.77 -12.47
CA ASP A 144 7.84 -9.68 -12.08
C ASP A 144 7.05 -8.44 -11.67
N LEU A 145 6.09 -8.02 -12.50
CA LEU A 145 5.25 -6.86 -12.23
C LEU A 145 4.43 -7.03 -10.96
N PHE A 146 3.83 -8.20 -10.73
CA PHE A 146 3.11 -8.48 -9.49
C PHE A 146 4.03 -8.41 -8.26
N ARG A 147 5.26 -8.93 -8.37
CA ARG A 147 6.28 -8.81 -7.31
C ARG A 147 6.65 -7.35 -7.07
N TYR A 148 6.82 -6.54 -8.12
CA TYR A 148 7.17 -5.13 -8.00
C TYR A 148 6.03 -4.31 -7.38
N ILE A 149 4.78 -4.56 -7.76
CA ILE A 149 3.60 -3.94 -7.14
C ILE A 149 3.56 -4.24 -5.64
N LYS A 150 3.74 -5.51 -5.24
CA LYS A 150 3.82 -5.87 -3.81
C LYS A 150 4.96 -5.15 -3.08
N GLN A 151 6.11 -5.02 -3.74
CA GLN A 151 7.25 -4.32 -3.16
C GLN A 151 6.94 -2.83 -2.96
N ILE A 152 6.36 -2.13 -3.94
CA ILE A 152 5.95 -0.72 -3.80
C ILE A 152 4.90 -0.58 -2.70
N TRP A 153 3.89 -1.46 -2.69
CA TRP A 153 2.87 -1.48 -1.64
C TRP A 153 3.48 -1.58 -0.25
N HIS A 154 4.42 -2.51 -0.03
CA HIS A 154 5.09 -2.64 1.26
C HIS A 154 5.92 -1.38 1.60
N THR A 155 6.51 -0.72 0.61
CA THR A 155 7.27 0.52 0.83
C THR A 155 6.33 1.64 1.27
N VAL A 156 5.23 1.88 0.55
CA VAL A 156 4.21 2.87 0.92
C VAL A 156 3.56 2.52 2.26
N GLY A 157 3.29 1.24 2.52
CA GLY A 157 2.72 0.77 3.77
C GLY A 157 3.59 1.03 5.00
N PHE A 158 4.92 0.97 4.83
CA PHE A 158 5.88 1.10 5.93
C PHE A 158 6.42 2.53 6.10
N PHE A 159 6.74 3.21 4.99
CA PHE A 159 7.38 4.52 5.00
C PHE A 159 6.41 5.68 4.74
N GLY A 160 5.30 5.42 4.05
CA GLY A 160 4.26 6.40 3.70
C GLY A 160 3.37 6.79 4.86
#